data_AF-A0A920AA72-F1
#
_entry.id   AF-A0A920AA72-F1
#
_cell.length_a   1.000
_cell.length_b   1.000
_cell.length_c   1.000
_cell.angle_alpha   90.00
_cell.angle_beta   90.00
_cell.angle_gamma   90.00
#
_symmetry.space_group_name_H-M   'P 1'
#
loop_
_entity.id
_entity.type
_entity.pdbx_description
1 polymer ?
#
loop_
_entity_poly.entity_id
_entity_poly.type
_entity_poly.pdbx_seq_one_letter_code
_entity_poly.pdbx_strand_id
1 'polypeptide(L)'
;MQQQNFLGSGNTVGIGAQVSDYSTNIFLQYENPYYTVDGASRGYSLNFREFDYSSFGLTDYNTASYGASVSFGFPISEIQRIGFNIAADHH
;
A
#
# COMPACT_ATOMS: atom_id res chain seq x y z
N MET A 1 5.89 5.83 9.17
CA MET A 1 6.42 7.15 8.73
C MET A 1 5.87 7.48 7.35
N GLN A 2 5.44 8.71 7.12
CA GLN A 2 5.02 9.19 5.82
C GLN A 2 5.68 10.55 5.57
N GLN A 3 6.21 10.74 4.37
CA GLN A 3 6.81 11.98 3.93
C GLN A 3 6.08 12.46 2.66
N GLN A 4 5.41 13.59 2.78
CA GLN A 4 4.84 14.31 1.65
C GLN A 4 5.92 15.15 0.98
N ASN A 5 5.79 15.39 -0.33
CA ASN A 5 6.75 16.13 -1.14
C ASN A 5 8.20 15.63 -0.95
N PHE A 6 8.38 14.31 -1.01
CA PHE A 6 9.66 13.66 -0.80
C PHE A 6 10.70 14.23 -1.77
N LEU A 7 11.79 14.76 -1.21
CA LEU A 7 12.89 15.40 -1.95
C LEU A 7 12.46 16.57 -2.87
N GLY A 8 11.34 17.23 -2.58
CA GLY A 8 10.85 18.35 -3.42
C GLY A 8 10.24 17.92 -4.75
N SER A 9 9.99 16.61 -4.94
CA SER A 9 9.48 16.04 -6.20
C SER A 9 7.94 16.07 -6.33
N GLY A 10 7.22 16.52 -5.31
CA GLY A 10 5.75 16.48 -5.24
C GLY A 10 5.17 15.11 -4.90
N ASN A 11 5.99 14.06 -4.83
CA ASN A 11 5.56 12.70 -4.52
C ASN A 11 5.43 12.46 -3.01
N THR A 12 4.58 11.52 -2.63
CA THR A 12 4.43 11.06 -1.25
C THR A 12 5.01 9.66 -1.11
N VAL A 13 5.85 9.45 -0.09
CA VAL A 13 6.41 8.14 0.24
C VAL A 13 6.03 7.79 1.67
N GLY A 14 5.58 6.57 1.88
CA GLY A 14 5.23 6.04 3.19
C GLY A 14 5.84 4.67 3.42
N ILE A 15 6.30 4.42 4.63
CA ILE A 15 6.70 3.10 5.11
C ILE A 15 6.18 2.93 6.52
N GLY A 16 5.61 1.77 6.82
CA GLY A 16 5.05 1.50 8.14
C GLY A 16 4.99 0.03 8.45
N ALA A 17 4.89 -0.26 9.74
CA ALA A 17 4.59 -1.58 10.26
C ALA A 17 3.46 -1.44 11.27
N GLN A 18 2.55 -2.39 11.26
CA GLN A 18 1.42 -2.50 12.17
C GLN A 18 1.51 -3.88 12.78
N VAL A 19 1.79 -3.94 14.08
CA VAL A 19 2.01 -5.18 14.82
C VAL A 19 0.84 -5.34 15.81
N SER A 20 0.31 -6.53 15.90
CA SER A 20 -0.75 -6.94 16.80
C SER A 20 -0.44 -8.36 17.30
N ASP A 21 -1.13 -8.80 18.36
CA ASP A 21 -0.84 -10.07 19.04
C ASP A 21 -0.90 -11.31 18.12
N TYR A 22 -1.59 -11.20 16.98
CA TYR A 22 -1.81 -12.29 16.02
C TYR A 22 -1.38 -11.95 14.60
N SER A 23 -0.99 -10.70 14.31
CA SER A 23 -0.65 -10.29 12.95
C SER A 23 0.38 -9.17 12.92
N THR A 24 1.36 -9.32 12.03
CA THR A 24 2.31 -8.27 11.67
C THR A 24 2.07 -7.88 10.22
N ASN A 25 1.90 -6.59 9.95
CA ASN A 25 1.71 -6.06 8.61
C ASN A 25 2.70 -4.94 8.33
N ILE A 26 3.60 -5.15 7.38
CA ILE A 26 4.57 -4.16 6.90
C ILE A 26 4.11 -3.66 5.54
N PHE A 27 4.18 -2.35 5.32
CA PHE A 27 3.79 -1.75 4.06
C PHE A 27 4.76 -0.65 3.62
N LEU A 28 4.92 -0.54 2.31
CA LEU A 28 5.61 0.55 1.63
C LEU A 28 4.68 1.09 0.55
N GLN A 29 4.52 2.40 0.52
CA GLN A 29 3.66 3.08 -0.42
C GLN A 29 4.38 4.27 -1.06
N TYR A 30 4.15 4.47 -2.35
CA TYR A 30 4.60 5.60 -3.12
C TYR A 30 3.42 6.15 -3.91
N GLU A 31 3.22 7.45 -3.91
CA GLU A 31 2.16 8.12 -4.65
C GLU A 31 2.68 9.34 -5.39
N ASN A 32 2.41 9.39 -6.69
CA ASN A 32 2.61 10.57 -7.53
C ASN A 32 1.24 11.18 -7.86
N PRO A 33 0.88 12.34 -7.28
CA PRO A 33 -0.42 12.98 -7.54
C PRO A 33 -0.53 13.66 -8.93
N TYR A 34 0.60 13.90 -9.61
CA TYR A 34 0.69 14.55 -10.92
C TYR A 34 1.49 13.68 -11.90
N TYR A 35 1.07 12.42 -12.04
CA TYR A 35 1.69 11.50 -12.99
C TYR A 35 1.48 11.96 -14.44
N THR A 36 0.33 12.58 -14.72
CA THR A 36 0.08 13.30 -15.98
C THR A 36 -0.17 14.79 -15.73
N VAL A 37 0.01 15.61 -16.78
CA VAL A 37 -0.24 17.06 -16.73
C VAL A 37 -1.70 17.37 -16.37
N ASP A 38 -2.63 16.49 -16.73
CA ASP A 38 -4.07 16.61 -16.47
C ASP A 38 -4.48 16.27 -15.02
N GLY A 39 -3.51 16.02 -14.13
CA GLY A 39 -3.77 15.72 -12.72
C GLY A 39 -4.15 14.27 -12.43
N ALA A 40 -3.80 13.35 -13.33
CA ALA A 40 -3.91 11.93 -13.02
C ALA A 40 -2.83 11.53 -11.99
N SER A 41 -3.23 10.79 -10.97
CA SER A 41 -2.33 10.22 -9.97
C SER A 41 -1.97 8.79 -10.29
N ARG A 42 -0.79 8.36 -9.81
CA ARG A 42 -0.34 6.97 -9.87
C ARG A 42 0.31 6.57 -8.55
N GLY A 43 -0.14 5.46 -7.97
CA GLY A 43 0.38 4.90 -6.74
C GLY A 43 0.96 3.50 -6.93
N TYR A 44 1.92 3.18 -6.08
CA TYR A 44 2.49 1.85 -5.91
C TYR A 44 2.42 1.50 -4.44
N SER A 45 2.02 0.27 -4.13
CA SER A 45 2.04 -0.25 -2.77
C SER A 45 2.62 -1.65 -2.75
N LEU A 46 3.43 -1.92 -1.74
CA LEU A 46 3.93 -3.24 -1.38
C LEU A 46 3.47 -3.54 0.04
N ASN A 47 2.94 -4.73 0.26
CA ASN A 47 2.48 -5.19 1.55
C ASN A 47 3.06 -6.56 1.86
N PHE A 48 3.46 -6.76 3.11
CA PHE A 48 3.83 -8.04 3.68
C PHE A 48 3.02 -8.23 4.95
N ARG A 49 2.42 -9.40 5.12
CA ARG A 49 1.60 -9.74 6.27
C ARG A 49 1.97 -11.12 6.78
N GLU A 50 2.18 -11.23 8.07
CA GLU A 50 2.42 -12.49 8.77
C GLU A 50 1.33 -12.67 9.81
N PHE A 51 0.79 -13.88 9.89
CA PHE A 51 -0.13 -14.29 10.95
C PHE A 51 0.54 -15.34 11.82
N ASP A 52 0.67 -15.01 13.10
CA ASP A 52 1.25 -15.89 14.11
C ASP A 52 0.12 -16.64 14.84
N TYR A 53 0.05 -17.95 14.61
CA TYR A 53 -0.95 -18.84 15.21
C TYR A 53 -0.47 -19.52 16.51
N SER A 54 0.74 -19.19 16.99
CA SER A 54 1.36 -19.81 18.18
C SER A 54 0.52 -19.67 19.45
N SER A 55 -0.30 -18.60 19.54
CA SER A 55 -1.21 -18.35 20.67
C SER A 55 -2.44 -19.26 20.70
N PHE A 56 -2.73 -20.03 19.64
CA PHE A 56 -3.95 -20.83 19.51
C PHE A 56 -3.75 -22.35 19.70
N GLY A 57 -2.54 -22.80 20.05
CA GLY A 57 -2.27 -24.22 20.34
C GLY A 57 -2.46 -25.17 19.16
N LEU A 58 -2.57 -24.63 17.95
CA LEU A 58 -2.59 -25.36 16.70
C LEU A 58 -1.18 -25.29 16.12
N THR A 59 -0.56 -26.46 15.95
CA THR A 59 0.68 -26.74 15.18
C THR A 59 1.09 -25.58 14.26
N ASP A 60 2.31 -25.07 14.43
CA ASP A 60 3.05 -24.03 13.68
C ASP A 60 2.61 -23.80 12.21
N TYR A 61 1.44 -23.21 11.98
CA TYR A 61 1.00 -22.74 10.66
C TYR A 61 1.23 -21.23 10.59
N ASN A 62 2.49 -20.82 10.44
CA ASN A 62 2.80 -19.43 10.17
C ASN A 62 2.37 -19.12 8.72
N THR A 63 1.33 -18.31 8.53
CA THR A 63 0.86 -17.92 7.20
C THR A 63 1.40 -16.53 6.89
N ALA A 64 2.28 -16.44 5.90
CA ALA A 64 2.88 -15.18 5.48
C ALA A 64 2.44 -14.87 4.05
N SER A 65 1.71 -13.77 3.87
CA SER A 65 1.32 -13.28 2.55
C SER A 65 2.07 -12.01 2.18
N TYR A 66 2.30 -11.83 0.88
CA TYR A 66 2.84 -10.60 0.34
C TYR A 66 2.10 -10.20 -0.92
N GLY A 67 2.02 -8.91 -1.14
CA GLY A 67 1.30 -8.34 -2.27
C GLY A 67 1.94 -7.08 -2.78
N ALA A 68 1.60 -6.78 -4.02
CA ALA A 68 1.96 -5.55 -4.69
C ALA A 68 0.74 -5.02 -5.43
N SER A 69 0.57 -3.70 -5.43
CA SER A 69 -0.50 -3.07 -6.19
C SER A 69 -0.04 -1.79 -6.88
N VAL A 70 -0.72 -1.50 -7.98
CA VAL A 70 -0.62 -0.26 -8.72
C VAL A 70 -2.00 0.38 -8.74
N SER A 71 -2.07 1.66 -8.39
CA SER A 71 -3.28 2.46 -8.46
C SER A 71 -3.12 3.62 -9.44
N PHE A 72 -4.21 4.00 -10.08
CA PHE A 72 -4.33 5.18 -10.92
C PHE A 72 -5.58 5.95 -10.51
N GLY A 73 -5.51 7.28 -10.49
CA GLY A 73 -6.64 8.15 -10.19
C GLY A 73 -6.77 9.23 -11.25
N PHE A 74 -7.90 9.31 -11.95
CA PHE A 74 -8.13 10.31 -12.98
C PHE A 74 -9.23 11.28 -12.53
N PRO A 75 -9.01 12.61 -12.58
CA PRO A 75 -10.08 13.57 -12.36
C PRO A 75 -11.05 13.53 -13.55
N ILE A 76 -12.34 13.44 -13.25
CA ILE A 76 -13.43 13.57 -14.24
C ILE A 76 -13.97 15.01 -14.22
N SER A 77 -13.99 15.63 -13.04
CA SER A 77 -14.33 17.04 -12.84
C SER A 77 -13.54 17.60 -11.65
N GLU A 78 -13.72 18.89 -11.32
CA GLU A 78 -13.08 19.54 -10.17
C GLU A 78 -13.34 18.83 -8.83
N ILE A 79 -14.46 18.10 -8.72
CA ILE A 79 -14.88 17.42 -7.48
C ILE A 79 -15.07 15.90 -7.64
N GLN A 80 -14.88 15.34 -8.84
CA GLN A 80 -15.06 13.90 -9.09
C GLN A 80 -13.78 13.29 -9.63
N ARG A 81 -13.42 12.11 -9.12
CA ARG A 81 -12.27 11.32 -9.58
C ARG A 81 -12.69 9.87 -9.71
N ILE A 82 -12.12 9.17 -10.70
CA ILE A 82 -12.22 7.72 -10.86
C ILE A 82 -10.89 7.07 -10.53
N GLY A 83 -10.94 6.02 -9.71
CA GLY A 83 -9.78 5.23 -9.33
C GLY A 83 -9.80 3.86 -9.98
N PHE A 84 -8.64 3.42 -10.45
CA PHE A 84 -8.40 2.05 -10.89
C PHE A 84 -7.27 1.47 -10.04
N ASN A 85 -7.44 0.25 -9.53
CA ASN A 85 -6.41 -0.45 -8.77
C ASN A 85 -6.26 -1.87 -9.30
N ILE A 86 -5.01 -2.28 -9.47
CA ILE A 86 -4.64 -3.64 -9.84
C ILE A 86 -3.71 -4.13 -8.74
N ALA A 87 -4.05 -5.27 -8.14
CA ALA A 87 -3.29 -5.87 -7.05
C ALA A 87 -3.00 -7.34 -7.37
N ALA A 88 -1.82 -7.79 -6.95
CA ALA A 88 -1.43 -9.20 -6.91
C ALA A 88 -1.06 -9.54 -5.47
N ASP A 89 -1.55 -10.68 -4.99
CA ASP A 89 -1.32 -11.18 -3.64
C ASP A 89 -0.90 -12.66 -3.71
N HIS A 90 -0.03 -13.07 -2.79
CA HIS A 90 0.47 -14.43 -2.67
C HIS A 90 0.54 -14.83 -1.20
N HIS A 91 0.13 -16.06 -0.89
CA HIS A 91 0.05 -16.65 0.46
C HIS A 91 1.12 -17.70 0.71
#